data_AF-A0A925TV59-F1
#
_entry.id   AF-A0A925TV59-F1
#
_cell.length_a   1.000
_cell.length_b   1.000
_cell.length_c   1.000
_cell.angle_alpha   90.00
_cell.angle_beta   90.00
_cell.angle_gamma   90.00
#
_symmetry.space_group_name_H-M   'P 1'
#
loop_
_entity.id
_entity.type
_entity.pdbx_description
1 polymer ?
#
loop_
_entity_poly.entity_id
_entity_poly.type
_entity_poly.pdbx_seq_one_letter_code
_entity_poly.pdbx_strand_id
1 'polypeptide(L)'
;MKLIYLTLILSFFVSISLAQPANDDPCEATSLTVGGTCSLTSSTSAGATNTTGFGAPSCSIYSNKDVWFSFVAPGSGNITIKSTI
;
A
#
# COMPACT_ATOMS: atom_id res chain seq x y z
N MET A 1 -10.21 20.62 32.19
CA MET A 1 -8.87 20.57 31.55
C MET A 1 -8.43 19.14 31.26
N LYS A 2 -8.37 18.20 32.21
CA LYS A 2 -7.90 16.80 31.99
C LYS A 2 -8.74 15.98 30.98
N LEU A 3 -10.05 16.25 30.86
CA LEU A 3 -10.97 15.62 29.91
C LEU A 3 -10.80 16.08 28.45
N ILE A 4 -10.31 17.32 28.23
CA ILE A 4 -10.07 17.84 26.86
C ILE A 4 -8.85 17.14 26.24
N TYR A 5 -7.82 16.85 27.03
CA TYR A 5 -6.63 16.14 26.55
C TYR A 5 -6.96 14.69 26.21
N LEU A 6 -7.80 14.02 27.00
CA LEU A 6 -8.20 12.64 26.74
C LEU A 6 -9.01 12.51 25.43
N THR A 7 -9.90 13.46 25.16
CA THR A 7 -10.68 13.49 23.91
C THR A 7 -9.82 13.82 22.70
N LEU A 8 -8.89 14.78 22.82
CA LEU A 8 -7.92 15.10 21.76
C LEU A 8 -7.01 13.91 21.45
N ILE A 9 -6.47 13.26 22.47
CA ILE A 9 -5.63 12.06 22.34
C ILE A 9 -6.41 10.93 21.65
N LEU A 10 -7.64 10.65 22.09
CA LEU A 10 -8.47 9.61 21.50
C LEU A 10 -8.83 9.92 20.03
N SER A 11 -9.15 11.18 19.71
CA SER A 11 -9.45 11.59 18.34
C SER A 11 -8.23 11.48 17.42
N PHE A 12 -7.04 11.79 17.92
CA PHE A 12 -5.78 11.64 17.19
C PHE A 12 -5.45 10.17 16.93
N PHE A 13 -5.62 9.30 17.94
CA PHE A 13 -5.43 7.85 17.79
C PHE A 13 -6.44 7.20 16.83
N VAL A 14 -7.70 7.63 16.82
CA VAL A 14 -8.71 7.15 15.85
C VAL A 14 -8.37 7.57 14.43
N SER A 15 -7.88 8.81 14.26
CA SER A 15 -7.48 9.34 12.94
C SER A 15 -6.27 8.58 12.37
N ILE A 16 -5.31 8.19 13.22
CA ILE A 16 -4.16 7.36 12.81
C ILE A 16 -4.61 5.97 12.37
N SER A 17 -5.64 5.40 13.00
CA SER A 17 -6.18 4.08 12.64
C SER A 17 -6.97 4.07 11.33
N LEU A 18 -7.34 5.22 10.78
CA LEU A 18 -8.10 5.38 9.54
C LEU A 18 -7.26 5.97 8.39
N ALA A 19 -5.96 6.20 8.61
CA ALA A 19 -5.07 6.67 7.56
C ALA A 19 -4.91 5.60 6.47
N GLN A 20 -4.88 6.04 5.23
CA GLN A 20 -4.59 5.20 4.08
C GLN A 20 -3.17 4.63 4.19
N PRO A 21 -2.87 3.46 3.59
CA PRO A 21 -1.50 2.99 3.44
C PRO A 21 -0.62 4.04 2.77
N ALA A 22 0.67 4.07 3.11
CA ALA A 22 1.59 5.06 2.53
C ALA A 22 1.66 5.01 1.00
N ASN A 23 1.38 3.85 0.42
CA ASN A 23 1.38 3.59 -1.01
C ASN A 23 -0.03 3.45 -1.61
N ASP A 24 -0.99 4.24 -1.10
CA ASP A 24 -2.34 4.32 -1.65
C ASP A 24 -2.36 5.05 -3.01
N ASP A 25 -1.48 6.04 -3.20
CA ASP A 25 -1.32 6.76 -4.47
C ASP A 25 -0.16 6.15 -5.30
N PRO A 26 -0.33 5.93 -6.63
CA PRO A 26 0.75 5.46 -7.49
C PRO A 26 1.99 6.36 -7.52
N CYS A 27 1.86 7.66 -7.26
CA CYS A 27 2.98 8.60 -7.17
C CYS A 27 3.83 8.35 -5.91
N GLU A 28 3.23 7.77 -4.87
CA GLU A 28 3.87 7.40 -3.60
C GLU A 28 4.10 5.88 -3.49
N ALA A 29 4.22 5.20 -4.64
CA ALA A 29 4.43 3.76 -4.70
C ALA A 29 5.68 3.32 -3.90
N THR A 30 5.53 2.27 -3.09
CA THR A 30 6.65 1.74 -2.32
C THR A 30 7.72 1.18 -3.26
N SER A 31 8.94 1.73 -3.18
CA SER A 31 10.08 1.26 -3.98
C SER A 31 10.58 -0.09 -3.48
N LEU A 32 10.61 -1.07 -4.37
CA LEU A 32 11.17 -2.39 -4.15
C LEU A 32 12.54 -2.50 -4.83
N THR A 33 13.52 -3.02 -4.10
CA THR A 33 14.84 -3.33 -4.65
C THR A 33 14.81 -4.67 -5.37
N VAL A 34 15.10 -4.67 -6.67
CA VAL A 34 15.27 -5.90 -7.46
C VAL A 34 16.64 -6.50 -7.15
N GLY A 35 16.69 -7.76 -6.74
CA GLY A 35 17.92 -8.47 -6.40
C GLY A 35 17.81 -9.98 -6.58
N GLY A 36 18.92 -10.70 -6.33
CA GLY A 36 19.02 -12.15 -6.55
C GLY A 36 18.17 -13.02 -5.60
N THR A 37 17.65 -12.44 -4.51
CA THR A 37 16.73 -13.10 -3.58
C THR A 37 15.42 -12.33 -3.49
N CYS A 38 14.31 -13.06 -3.50
CA CYS A 38 12.97 -12.48 -3.36
C CYS A 38 12.71 -12.14 -1.89
N SER A 39 13.01 -10.91 -1.48
CA SER A 39 12.68 -10.40 -0.15
C SER A 39 11.25 -9.86 -0.15
N LEU A 40 10.38 -10.43 0.67
CA LEU A 40 8.99 -9.96 0.79
C LEU A 40 8.93 -8.67 1.61
N THR A 41 8.20 -7.69 1.10
CA THR A 41 7.85 -6.47 1.84
C THR A 41 6.44 -6.61 2.39
N SER A 42 6.29 -6.48 3.69
CA SER A 42 4.96 -6.49 4.33
C SER A 42 4.15 -5.27 3.90
N SER A 43 2.89 -5.48 3.52
CA SER A 43 1.96 -4.42 3.12
C SER A 43 0.52 -4.79 3.47
N THR A 44 -0.38 -3.82 3.45
CA THR A 44 -1.82 -3.99 3.71
C THR A 44 -2.65 -3.13 2.78
N SER A 45 -3.80 -3.64 2.34
CA SER A 45 -4.84 -2.87 1.65
C SER A 45 -5.94 -2.39 2.59
N ALA A 46 -5.78 -2.59 3.91
CA ALA A 46 -6.69 -2.04 4.90
C ALA A 46 -6.63 -0.51 4.86
N GLY A 47 -7.78 0.15 4.73
CA GLY A 47 -7.87 1.61 4.60
C GLY A 47 -7.52 2.17 3.20
N ALA A 48 -7.09 1.32 2.26
CA ALA A 48 -6.76 1.76 0.91
C ALA A 48 -7.99 2.24 0.12
N THR A 49 -7.76 3.16 -0.81
CA THR A 49 -8.74 3.69 -1.77
C THR A 49 -8.57 3.05 -3.15
N ASN A 50 -9.45 3.42 -4.08
CA ASN A 50 -9.43 2.94 -5.45
C ASN A 50 -8.74 3.97 -6.34
N THR A 51 -7.67 3.58 -7.03
CA THR A 51 -7.06 4.42 -8.05
C THR A 51 -7.88 4.39 -9.34
N THR A 52 -8.39 5.55 -9.79
CA THR A 52 -9.20 5.63 -11.02
C THR A 52 -8.35 5.50 -12.28
N GLY A 53 -8.89 4.87 -13.32
CA GLY A 53 -8.22 4.75 -14.63
C GLY A 53 -7.43 3.45 -14.83
N PHE A 54 -7.20 2.70 -13.76
CA PHE A 54 -6.64 1.35 -13.81
C PHE A 54 -7.80 0.37 -13.63
N GLY A 55 -8.20 -0.30 -14.73
CA GLY A 55 -9.30 -1.25 -14.71
C GLY A 55 -9.03 -2.43 -13.77
N ALA A 56 -10.08 -3.19 -13.45
CA ALA A 56 -9.93 -4.38 -12.61
C ALA A 56 -8.96 -5.41 -13.23
N PRO A 57 -8.06 -6.03 -12.45
CA PRO A 57 -7.24 -7.14 -12.92
C PRO A 57 -8.10 -8.29 -13.45
N SER A 58 -7.67 -8.91 -14.56
CA SER A 58 -8.39 -10.04 -15.18
C SER A 58 -8.22 -11.36 -14.42
N CYS A 59 -7.29 -11.43 -13.47
CA CYS A 59 -6.90 -12.65 -12.76
C CYS A 59 -7.46 -12.76 -11.34
N SER A 60 -8.26 -11.80 -10.88
CA SER A 60 -8.85 -11.81 -9.54
C SER A 60 -10.10 -10.93 -9.44
N ILE A 61 -10.89 -11.13 -8.39
CA ILE A 61 -11.98 -10.23 -8.04
C ILE A 61 -11.37 -8.98 -7.39
N TYR A 62 -11.54 -7.84 -8.06
CA TYR A 62 -11.08 -6.56 -7.56
C TYR A 62 -12.12 -5.93 -6.63
N SER A 63 -11.71 -5.59 -5.42
CA SER A 63 -12.56 -5.03 -4.36
C SER A 63 -12.49 -3.50 -4.27
N ASN A 64 -12.14 -2.83 -5.37
CA ASN A 64 -11.98 -1.36 -5.45
C ASN A 64 -10.99 -0.82 -4.41
N LYS A 65 -9.87 -1.52 -4.22
CA LYS A 65 -8.78 -1.13 -3.34
C LYS A 65 -7.47 -1.56 -3.97
N ASP A 66 -6.51 -0.64 -4.04
CA ASP A 66 -5.18 -0.91 -4.54
C ASP A 66 -4.10 -0.32 -3.64
N VAL A 67 -2.92 -0.90 -3.74
CA VAL A 67 -1.69 -0.37 -3.15
C VAL A 67 -0.58 -0.54 -4.17
N TRP A 68 0.31 0.44 -4.25
CA TRP A 68 1.24 0.58 -5.36
C TRP A 68 2.68 0.26 -4.95
N PHE A 69 3.39 -0.38 -5.88
CA PHE A 69 4.81 -0.70 -5.74
C PHE A 69 5.54 -0.31 -7.03
N SER A 70 6.77 0.16 -6.88
CA SER A 70 7.64 0.53 -7.99
C SER A 70 8.97 -0.21 -7.90
N PHE A 71 9.66 -0.38 -9.03
CA PHE A 71 11.01 -0.92 -9.06
C PHE A 71 11.71 -0.47 -10.34
N VAL A 72 13.04 -0.52 -10.34
CA VAL A 72 13.83 -0.26 -11.55
C VAL A 72 14.00 -1.56 -12.33
N ALA A 73 13.59 -1.58 -13.59
CA ALA A 73 13.74 -2.75 -14.45
C ALA A 73 15.23 -3.13 -14.59
N PRO A 74 15.61 -4.39 -14.35
CA PRO A 74 17.00 -4.82 -14.50
C PRO A 74 17.37 -4.88 -15.99
N GLY A 75 18.65 -4.67 -16.31
CA GLY A 75 19.16 -4.77 -17.69
C GLY A 75 18.99 -6.17 -18.31
N SER A 76 18.74 -7.20 -17.50
CA SER A 76 18.41 -8.54 -17.97
C SER A 76 17.01 -8.66 -18.57
N GLY A 77 16.11 -7.70 -18.30
CA GLY A 77 14.69 -7.74 -18.69
C GLY A 77 13.87 -8.83 -17.97
N ASN A 78 14.46 -9.59 -17.07
CA ASN A 78 13.80 -10.69 -16.37
C ASN A 78 13.37 -10.25 -14.96
N ILE A 79 12.06 -10.30 -14.70
CA ILE A 79 11.46 -9.95 -13.41
C ILE A 79 10.50 -11.06 -13.01
N THR A 80 10.48 -11.41 -11.72
CA THR A 80 9.47 -12.29 -11.13
C THR A 80 8.77 -11.54 -10.00
N ILE A 81 7.45 -11.42 -10.08
CA ILE A 81 6.62 -10.80 -9.04
C ILE A 81 5.99 -11.92 -8.21
N LYS A 82 6.11 -11.85 -6.89
CA LYS A 82 5.46 -12.78 -5.95
C LYS A 82 4.67 -11.99 -4.92
N SER A 83 3.48 -12.48 -4.62
CA SER A 83 2.65 -12.04 -3.51
C SER A 83 2.16 -13.27 -2.75
N THR A 84 2.11 -13.17 -1.43
CA THR A 84 1.51 -14.19 -0.56
C THR A 84 0.36 -13.53 0.17
N ILE A 85 -0.79 -14.20 0.17
CA ILE A 85 -2.02 -13.76 0.86
C ILE A 85 -2.02 -14.35 2.27
#